data_AF-A0AAD7KY82-F1
#
_entry.id   AF-A0AAD7KY82-F1
#
_cell.length_a   1.000
_cell.length_b   1.000
_cell.length_c   1.000
_cell.angle_alpha   90.00
_cell.angle_beta   90.00
_cell.angle_gamma   90.00
#
_symmetry.space_group_name_H-M   'P 1'
#
loop_
_entity.id
_entity.type
_entity.pdbx_description
1 polymer ?
#
loop_
_entity_poly.entity_id
_entity_poly.type
_entity_poly.pdbx_seq_one_letter_code
_entity_poly.pdbx_strand_id
1 'polypeptide(L)'
;MKDQQDQGKGKVQQDQVEFKSKLKLGISLDGGYHIFDEDPEFSSDFRATAKKLSKSHIGFFELGILSATGLAAMKKGKKENNRTDAYCVVKYGPKWIRTRTIVDSLSPKWNEQYSWEVYDICTFITILVLDNAHVQGGRIAEGVRDAKMGKVTIGLSTLEVGRIYTYSYPLLQHQPSLGLKKMGEIQLAFRLKLLISKFDLLHTYAYFLHPRLHYTSPLSRAHTDNLSKQAVMLISKWFKQAEPPLREEVVNHMLAVRAKLWSMERKNNL
;
A
#
# COMPACT_ATOMS: atom_id res chain seq x y z
N MET A 1 -72.62 -9.99 -48.49
CA MET A 1 -71.93 -9.56 -49.72
C MET A 1 -70.66 -8.83 -49.28
N LYS A 2 -69.50 -9.38 -49.64
CA LYS A 2 -68.15 -8.79 -49.61
C LYS A 2 -67.57 -8.49 -48.22
N ASP A 3 -66.63 -9.31 -47.75
CA ASP A 3 -65.19 -9.29 -48.08
C ASP A 3 -64.47 -8.13 -47.39
N GLN A 4 -63.59 -8.47 -46.45
CA GLN A 4 -62.23 -7.94 -46.30
C GLN A 4 -61.55 -8.74 -45.18
N GLN A 5 -60.66 -9.68 -45.55
CA GLN A 5 -59.21 -9.48 -45.64
C GLN A 5 -58.59 -9.28 -44.25
N ASP A 6 -57.98 -10.34 -43.72
CA ASP A 6 -56.58 -10.73 -43.98
C ASP A 6 -55.62 -9.82 -43.23
N GLN A 7 -54.90 -10.41 -42.26
CA GLN A 7 -53.43 -10.41 -42.29
C GLN A 7 -52.90 -11.22 -41.12
N GLY A 8 -52.17 -12.28 -41.47
CA GLY A 8 -51.44 -13.11 -40.54
C GLY A 8 -50.39 -12.33 -39.76
N LYS A 9 -50.17 -12.79 -38.53
CA LYS A 9 -48.88 -12.62 -37.84
C LYS A 9 -48.40 -13.99 -37.42
N GLY A 10 -47.41 -14.50 -38.15
CA GLY A 10 -46.65 -15.67 -37.75
C GLY A 10 -46.09 -15.44 -36.35
N LYS A 11 -46.47 -16.33 -35.42
CA LYS A 11 -45.81 -16.40 -34.12
C LYS A 11 -44.42 -16.96 -34.36
N VAL A 12 -43.42 -16.07 -34.38
CA VAL A 12 -42.03 -16.46 -34.17
C VAL A 12 -41.96 -17.03 -32.76
N GLN A 13 -41.85 -18.35 -32.67
CA GLN A 13 -41.62 -19.07 -31.44
C GLN A 13 -40.17 -18.77 -31.04
N GLN A 14 -39.98 -17.76 -30.18
CA GLN A 14 -38.72 -17.59 -29.49
C GLN A 14 -38.60 -18.76 -28.51
N ASP A 15 -37.81 -19.76 -28.88
CA ASP A 15 -37.32 -20.77 -27.94
C ASP A 15 -36.62 -20.03 -26.80
N GLN A 16 -37.32 -19.91 -25.67
CA GLN A 16 -36.71 -19.51 -24.42
C GLN A 16 -35.78 -20.64 -24.01
N VAL A 17 -34.51 -20.52 -24.37
CA VAL A 17 -33.44 -21.40 -23.89
C VAL A 17 -33.34 -21.19 -22.38
N GLU A 18 -34.03 -22.04 -21.63
CA GLU A 18 -34.02 -22.04 -20.18
C GLU A 18 -32.62 -22.47 -19.72
N PHE A 19 -31.78 -21.49 -19.37
CA PHE A 19 -30.39 -21.72 -19.02
C PHE A 19 -30.27 -22.37 -17.63
N LYS A 20 -30.41 -23.71 -17.57
CA LYS A 20 -30.24 -24.52 -16.36
C LYS A 20 -28.78 -24.87 -16.14
N SER A 21 -27.94 -23.90 -15.80
CA SER A 21 -26.60 -24.20 -15.27
C SER A 21 -26.53 -23.81 -13.79
N LYS A 22 -26.19 -24.78 -12.94
CA LYS A 22 -25.97 -24.56 -11.51
C LYS A 22 -24.48 -24.64 -11.25
N LEU A 23 -23.83 -23.49 -11.17
CA LEU A 23 -22.40 -23.41 -10.84
C LEU A 23 -22.21 -23.76 -9.36
N LYS A 24 -21.70 -24.97 -9.07
CA LYS A 24 -21.22 -25.32 -7.73
C LYS A 24 -19.77 -24.88 -7.60
N LEU A 25 -19.56 -23.72 -6.99
CA LEU A 25 -18.23 -23.21 -6.67
C LEU A 25 -17.81 -23.72 -5.29
N GLY A 26 -16.79 -24.57 -5.23
CA GLY A 26 -16.12 -24.95 -3.99
C GLY A 26 -14.91 -24.05 -3.76
N ILE A 27 -15.00 -23.12 -2.81
CA ILE A 27 -13.86 -22.29 -2.40
C ILE A 27 -13.27 -22.94 -1.15
N SER A 28 -12.11 -23.59 -1.28
CA SER A 28 -11.30 -23.98 -0.12
C SER A 28 -10.30 -22.87 0.19
N LEU A 29 -10.48 -22.19 1.32
CA LEU A 29 -9.52 -21.24 1.83
C LEU A 29 -8.47 -22.00 2.64
N ASP A 30 -7.32 -22.30 2.02
CA ASP A 30 -6.20 -22.85 2.77
C ASP A 30 -5.54 -21.73 3.60
N GLY A 31 -5.98 -21.61 4.86
CA GLY A 31 -5.40 -20.68 5.84
C GLY A 31 -4.04 -21.11 6.39
N GLY A 32 -3.44 -22.18 5.82
CA GLY A 32 -2.13 -22.70 6.17
C GLY A 32 -0.95 -21.83 5.74
N TYR A 33 -1.14 -20.95 4.76
CA TYR A 33 -0.09 -20.05 4.28
C TYR A 33 -0.40 -18.61 4.67
N HIS A 34 0.65 -17.91 5.11
CA HIS A 34 0.65 -16.46 5.20
C HIS A 34 1.33 -15.91 3.95
N ILE A 35 0.57 -15.26 3.08
CA ILE A 35 1.05 -14.65 1.85
C ILE A 35 1.23 -13.16 2.16
N PHE A 36 2.48 -12.70 2.12
CA PHE A 36 2.81 -11.29 2.28
C PHE A 36 2.50 -10.53 0.99
N ASP A 37 1.80 -9.40 1.10
CA ASP A 37 1.72 -8.40 0.04
C ASP A 37 2.96 -7.50 -0.01
N GLU A 38 3.73 -7.50 1.08
CA GLU A 38 5.00 -6.79 1.26
C GLU A 38 6.22 -7.71 1.13
N ASP A 39 7.39 -7.09 1.08
CA ASP A 39 8.66 -7.79 1.25
C ASP A 39 8.74 -8.36 2.69
N PRO A 40 8.98 -9.68 2.86
CA PRO A 40 9.12 -10.27 4.19
C PRO A 40 10.19 -9.59 5.07
N GLU A 41 11.23 -9.01 4.47
CA GLU A 41 12.29 -8.29 5.20
C GLU A 41 11.81 -6.96 5.81
N PHE A 42 10.79 -6.33 5.21
CA PHE A 42 10.27 -5.01 5.60
C PHE A 42 8.77 -5.05 5.88
N SER A 43 8.25 -6.22 6.29
CA SER A 43 6.83 -6.40 6.51
C SER A 43 6.33 -5.61 7.72
N SER A 44 5.14 -5.06 7.58
CA SER A 44 4.43 -4.34 8.61
C SER A 44 3.46 -5.22 9.43
N ASP A 45 3.23 -6.47 9.00
CA ASP A 45 2.41 -7.45 9.71
C ASP A 45 2.98 -8.88 9.53
N PHE A 46 3.13 -9.59 10.63
CA PHE A 46 3.55 -11.00 10.67
C PHE A 46 2.46 -11.91 11.25
N ARG A 47 1.26 -11.40 11.48
CA ARG A 47 0.16 -12.17 12.07
C ARG A 47 -0.33 -13.23 11.08
N ALA A 48 -0.72 -14.38 11.62
CA ALA A 48 -1.41 -15.38 10.82
C ALA A 48 -2.76 -14.84 10.30
N THR A 49 -3.07 -15.17 9.04
CA THR A 49 -4.36 -14.80 8.41
C THR A 49 -5.55 -15.41 9.14
N ALA A 50 -5.37 -16.58 9.76
CA ALA A 50 -6.41 -17.24 10.54
C ALA A 50 -6.63 -16.52 11.88
N LYS A 51 -7.84 -15.97 12.09
CA LYS A 51 -8.22 -15.25 13.32
C LYS A 51 -8.00 -16.05 14.61
N LYS A 52 -8.12 -17.38 14.56
CA LYS A 52 -7.88 -18.27 15.71
C LYS A 52 -6.43 -18.28 16.19
N LEU A 53 -5.49 -17.88 15.34
CA LEU A 53 -4.06 -17.77 15.62
C LEU A 53 -3.62 -16.29 15.79
N SER A 54 -4.58 -15.35 15.78
CA SER A 54 -4.29 -13.94 15.92
C SER A 54 -3.90 -13.62 17.36
N LYS A 55 -2.73 -13.02 17.55
CA LYS A 55 -2.27 -12.54 18.86
C LYS A 55 -2.99 -11.24 19.23
N SER A 56 -3.13 -10.98 20.52
CA SER A 56 -3.53 -9.65 21.00
C SER A 56 -2.44 -8.63 20.69
N HIS A 57 -2.80 -7.36 20.57
CA HIS A 57 -1.82 -6.29 20.37
C HIS A 57 -0.93 -6.17 21.63
N ILE A 58 0.35 -5.92 21.41
CA ILE A 58 1.38 -5.75 22.46
C ILE A 58 1.55 -4.29 22.87
N GLY A 59 1.02 -3.35 22.08
CA GLY A 59 1.19 -1.93 22.31
C GLY A 59 0.58 -1.05 21.22
N PHE A 60 0.97 0.23 21.24
CA PHE A 60 0.57 1.24 20.28
C PHE A 60 1.79 1.97 19.72
N PHE A 61 1.76 2.21 18.41
CA PHE A 61 2.71 3.06 17.72
C PHE A 61 2.00 4.36 17.33
N GLU A 62 2.56 5.49 17.72
CA GLU A 62 2.05 6.81 17.37
C GLU A 62 3.01 7.46 16.37
N LEU A 63 2.48 7.93 15.23
CA LEU A 63 3.22 8.69 14.21
C LEU A 63 2.61 10.08 14.07
N GLY A 64 3.44 11.10 14.21
CA GLY A 64 3.18 12.47 13.80
C GLY A 64 3.91 12.79 12.50
N ILE A 65 3.16 13.10 11.45
CA ILE A 65 3.69 13.62 10.18
C ILE A 65 3.65 15.14 10.28
N LEU A 66 4.79 15.75 10.57
CA LEU A 66 4.88 17.18 10.88
C LEU A 66 4.90 18.01 9.59
N SER A 67 6.03 17.97 8.88
CA SER A 67 6.25 18.76 7.68
C SER A 67 7.32 18.15 6.79
N ALA A 68 7.38 18.56 5.54
CA ALA A 68 8.56 18.36 4.70
C ALA A 68 9.20 19.70 4.38
N THR A 69 10.50 19.70 4.14
CA THR A 69 11.31 20.88 3.82
C THR A 69 12.19 20.62 2.62
N GLY A 70 12.36 21.64 1.78
CA GLY A 70 13.26 21.57 0.62
C GLY A 70 12.80 20.55 -0.42
N LEU A 71 11.49 20.41 -0.62
CA LEU A 71 10.97 19.51 -1.66
C LEU A 71 11.43 19.97 -3.05
N ALA A 72 11.85 19.03 -3.88
CA ALA A 72 12.26 19.34 -5.25
C ALA A 72 11.04 19.67 -6.12
N ALA A 73 11.15 20.75 -6.89
CA ALA A 73 10.11 21.21 -7.80
C ALA A 73 9.77 20.14 -8.86
N MET A 74 8.55 19.61 -8.82
CA MET A 74 8.08 18.61 -9.78
C MET A 74 7.31 19.22 -10.95
N LYS A 75 6.71 20.40 -10.75
CA LYS A 75 5.95 21.11 -11.79
C LYS A 75 6.70 22.37 -12.19
N LYS A 76 7.22 22.40 -13.43
CA LYS A 76 7.78 23.61 -14.05
C LYS A 76 6.63 24.45 -14.61
N GLY A 77 6.27 25.51 -13.89
CA GLY A 77 5.32 26.52 -14.39
C GLY A 77 5.98 27.45 -15.42
N LYS A 78 5.17 28.04 -16.31
CA LYS A 78 5.60 29.11 -17.26
C LYS A 78 6.03 30.42 -16.56
N LYS A 79 5.77 30.57 -15.27
CA LYS A 79 6.25 31.64 -14.39
C LYS A 79 6.97 30.97 -13.23
N GLU A 80 8.08 31.56 -12.80
CA GLU A 80 9.11 31.10 -11.83
C GLU A 80 8.67 30.56 -10.45
N ASN A 81 7.42 30.12 -10.25
CA ASN A 81 7.06 29.33 -9.08
C ASN A 81 7.23 27.84 -9.38
N ASN A 82 8.32 27.30 -8.86
CA ASN A 82 8.54 25.88 -8.66
C ASN A 82 7.46 25.35 -7.69
N ARG A 83 6.49 24.57 -8.20
CA ARG A 83 5.34 24.09 -7.40
C ARG A 83 5.41 22.59 -7.14
N THR A 84 4.96 22.18 -5.95
CA THR A 84 4.70 20.78 -5.58
C THR A 84 3.43 20.70 -4.74
N ASP A 85 2.59 19.72 -5.06
CA ASP A 85 1.35 19.42 -4.34
C ASP A 85 1.56 18.13 -3.55
N ALA A 86 2.16 18.24 -2.36
CA ALA A 86 2.65 17.07 -1.65
C ALA A 86 1.59 16.43 -0.73
N TYR A 87 1.60 15.11 -0.68
CA TYR A 87 0.89 14.32 0.33
C TYR A 87 1.70 13.09 0.72
N CYS A 88 1.37 12.52 1.88
CA CYS A 88 2.00 11.32 2.41
C CYS A 88 1.01 10.17 2.45
N VAL A 89 1.51 8.96 2.18
CA VAL A 89 0.80 7.71 2.39
C VAL A 89 1.59 6.88 3.38
N VAL A 90 0.90 6.34 4.38
CA VAL A 90 1.51 5.51 5.41
C VAL A 90 0.80 4.17 5.44
N LYS A 91 1.58 3.10 5.55
CA LYS A 91 1.08 1.74 5.71
C LYS A 91 1.69 1.13 6.96
N TYR A 92 0.81 0.58 7.79
CA TYR A 92 1.18 -0.30 8.89
C TYR A 92 0.14 -1.42 9.02
N GLY A 93 0.59 -2.64 8.76
CA GLY A 93 -0.25 -3.82 8.56
C GLY A 93 -1.32 -3.59 7.49
N PRO A 94 -2.59 -3.97 7.74
CA PRO A 94 -3.67 -3.79 6.76
C PRO A 94 -4.15 -2.33 6.66
N LYS A 95 -3.72 -1.43 7.56
CA LYS A 95 -4.21 -0.05 7.61
C LYS A 95 -3.35 0.86 6.74
N TRP A 96 -4.00 1.54 5.80
CA TRP A 96 -3.41 2.57 4.94
C TRP A 96 -4.00 3.92 5.31
N ILE A 97 -3.14 4.93 5.40
CA ILE A 97 -3.52 6.28 5.75
C ILE A 97 -2.96 7.22 4.68
N ARG A 98 -3.79 8.16 4.22
CA ARG A 98 -3.40 9.21 3.28
C ARG A 98 -3.61 10.57 3.95
N THR A 99 -2.58 11.40 3.98
CA THR A 99 -2.68 12.75 4.52
C THR A 99 -3.38 13.70 3.55
N ARG A 100 -3.78 14.88 4.04
CA ARG A 100 -4.28 15.93 3.13
C ARG A 100 -3.20 16.37 2.15
N THR A 101 -3.62 16.73 0.94
CA THR A 101 -2.71 17.31 -0.06
C THR A 101 -2.51 18.79 0.24
N ILE A 102 -1.26 19.20 0.45
CA ILE A 102 -0.88 20.61 0.57
C ILE A 102 -0.44 21.08 -0.80
N VAL A 103 -1.14 22.06 -1.36
CA VAL A 103 -0.90 22.57 -2.72
C VAL A 103 0.11 23.70 -2.73
N ASP A 104 0.81 23.87 -3.85
CA ASP A 104 1.73 24.98 -4.14
C ASP A 104 2.73 25.28 -3.01
N SER A 105 3.34 24.23 -2.44
CA SER A 105 4.30 24.39 -1.34
C SER A 105 5.47 23.41 -1.41
N LEU A 106 6.69 23.95 -1.41
CA LEU A 106 7.94 23.18 -1.26
C LEU A 106 8.27 22.86 0.21
N SER A 107 7.47 23.37 1.14
CA SER A 107 7.60 23.13 2.59
C SER A 107 6.24 22.83 3.25
N PRO A 108 5.57 21.76 2.81
CA PRO A 108 4.22 21.43 3.28
C PRO A 108 4.22 21.09 4.77
N LYS A 109 3.21 21.59 5.49
CA LYS A 109 2.96 21.28 6.91
C LYS A 109 1.66 20.51 7.05
N TRP A 110 1.76 19.23 7.40
CA TRP A 110 0.60 18.35 7.62
C TRP A 110 0.17 18.41 9.09
N ASN A 111 1.09 18.31 10.04
CA ASN A 111 0.76 18.25 11.47
C ASN A 111 -0.36 17.23 11.77
N GLU A 112 -0.28 16.05 11.15
CA GLU A 112 -1.27 14.98 11.31
C GLU A 112 -0.70 13.89 12.21
N GLN A 113 -1.50 13.39 13.14
CA GLN A 113 -1.09 12.33 14.07
C GLN A 113 -1.99 11.11 13.92
N TYR A 114 -1.36 9.94 13.91
CA TYR A 114 -1.99 8.65 13.73
C TYR A 114 -1.48 7.65 14.76
N SER A 115 -2.32 6.66 15.10
CA SER A 115 -1.96 5.60 16.03
C SER A 115 -2.38 4.23 15.49
N TRP A 116 -1.52 3.24 15.67
CA TRP A 116 -1.76 1.85 15.30
C TRP A 116 -1.50 0.92 16.47
N GLU A 117 -2.28 -0.17 16.51
CA GLU A 117 -2.02 -1.31 17.38
C GLU A 117 -0.82 -2.10 16.85
N VAL A 118 0.19 -2.26 17.70
CA VAL A 118 1.40 -3.02 17.40
C VAL A 118 1.19 -4.44 17.89
N TYR A 119 1.53 -5.43 17.08
CA TYR A 119 1.44 -6.86 17.42
C TYR A 119 2.81 -7.53 17.53
N ASP A 120 3.82 -6.97 16.85
CA ASP A 120 5.19 -7.47 16.83
C ASP A 120 6.14 -6.27 16.66
N ILE A 121 7.22 -6.23 17.44
CA ILE A 121 8.21 -5.13 17.43
C ILE A 121 9.15 -5.23 16.22
N CYS A 122 9.33 -6.42 15.66
CA CYS A 122 10.13 -6.65 14.46
C CYS A 122 9.43 -6.20 13.17
N THR A 123 8.32 -5.46 13.28
CA THR A 123 7.59 -4.88 12.15
C THR A 123 8.18 -3.55 11.71
N PHE A 124 7.86 -3.18 10.47
CA PHE A 124 8.27 -1.92 9.88
C PHE A 124 7.04 -1.07 9.54
N ILE A 125 7.16 0.24 9.71
CA ILE A 125 6.22 1.21 9.15
C ILE A 125 6.81 1.82 7.88
N THR A 126 6.02 1.87 6.82
CA THR A 126 6.43 2.48 5.55
C THR A 126 5.66 3.77 5.32
N ILE A 127 6.40 4.82 4.97
CA ILE A 127 5.92 6.17 4.70
C ILE A 127 6.39 6.56 3.30
N LEU A 128 5.46 6.99 2.45
CA LEU A 128 5.70 7.34 1.07
C LEU A 128 5.23 8.78 0.84
N VAL A 129 6.12 9.63 0.31
CA VAL A 129 5.81 11.02 -0.03
C VAL A 129 5.65 11.12 -1.54
N LEU A 130 4.54 11.71 -1.99
CA LEU A 130 4.17 11.83 -3.39
C LEU A 130 3.77 13.27 -3.74
N ASP A 131 4.00 13.63 -5.00
CA ASP A 131 3.43 14.81 -5.63
C ASP A 131 2.10 14.44 -6.32
N ASN A 132 1.02 15.08 -5.89
CA ASN A 132 -0.30 14.92 -6.47
C ASN A 132 -0.38 15.67 -7.79
N ALA A 133 -0.39 14.94 -8.89
CA ALA A 133 -0.40 15.55 -10.20
C ALA A 133 -1.81 16.01 -10.66
N HIS A 134 -2.85 15.72 -9.87
CA HIS A 134 -4.26 15.91 -10.24
C HIS A 134 -4.93 17.17 -9.70
N VAL A 135 -4.26 17.94 -8.84
CA VAL A 135 -4.90 19.11 -8.18
C VAL A 135 -4.91 20.37 -9.07
N GLN A 136 -4.21 20.37 -10.21
CA GLN A 136 -4.27 21.50 -11.14
C GLN A 136 -5.57 21.46 -11.96
N GLY A 137 -6.41 22.50 -11.80
CA GLY A 137 -7.73 22.68 -12.44
C GLY A 137 -7.75 22.84 -13.97
N GLY A 138 -6.87 22.16 -14.68
CA GLY A 138 -7.02 21.87 -16.12
C GLY A 138 -7.61 20.47 -16.32
N ARG A 139 -8.10 20.17 -17.53
CA ARG A 139 -8.53 18.81 -17.90
C ARG A 139 -7.47 17.81 -17.43
N ILE A 140 -7.81 16.95 -16.47
CA ILE A 140 -6.93 15.86 -16.03
C ILE A 140 -6.66 15.03 -17.27
N ALA A 141 -5.46 15.14 -17.84
CA ALA A 141 -5.08 14.28 -18.94
C ALA A 141 -5.10 12.84 -18.43
N GLU A 142 -5.80 11.95 -19.14
CA GLU A 142 -5.79 10.53 -18.84
C GLU A 142 -4.34 10.03 -18.83
N GLY A 143 -3.94 9.37 -17.75
CA GLY A 143 -2.58 8.82 -17.60
C GLY A 143 -1.57 9.71 -16.86
N VAL A 144 -1.96 10.89 -16.36
CA VAL A 144 -1.13 11.60 -15.37
C VAL A 144 -1.04 10.75 -14.11
N ARG A 145 0.19 10.50 -13.63
CA ARG A 145 0.51 9.65 -12.48
C ARG A 145 1.13 10.49 -11.38
N ASP A 146 0.82 10.15 -10.14
CA ASP A 146 1.45 10.77 -8.99
C ASP A 146 2.94 10.41 -8.94
N ALA A 147 3.80 11.41 -8.73
CA ALA A 147 5.24 11.23 -8.76
C ALA A 147 5.77 10.94 -7.36
N LYS A 148 6.46 9.80 -7.19
CA LYS A 148 7.12 9.43 -5.93
C LYS A 148 8.28 10.38 -5.64
N MET A 149 8.26 11.08 -4.51
CA MET A 149 9.38 11.89 -4.04
C MET A 149 10.34 11.10 -3.15
N GLY A 150 9.83 10.19 -2.31
CA GLY A 150 10.69 9.37 -1.45
C GLY A 150 9.91 8.35 -0.63
N LYS A 151 10.60 7.28 -0.22
CA LYS A 151 10.08 6.20 0.62
C LYS A 151 10.96 6.08 1.85
N VAL A 152 10.36 6.16 3.04
CA VAL A 152 11.01 6.00 4.34
C VAL A 152 10.40 4.79 5.01
N THR A 153 11.25 3.89 5.51
CA THR A 153 10.83 2.70 6.24
C THR A 153 11.53 2.69 7.59
N ILE A 154 10.75 2.58 8.67
CA ILE A 154 11.23 2.65 10.05
C ILE A 154 10.88 1.34 10.73
N GLY A 155 11.88 0.63 11.26
CA GLY A 155 11.67 -0.57 12.07
C GLY A 155 11.25 -0.18 13.49
N LEU A 156 10.23 -0.82 14.04
CA LEU A 156 9.80 -0.55 15.41
C LEU A 156 10.82 -1.06 16.45
N SER A 157 11.66 -2.02 16.06
CA SER A 157 12.74 -2.58 16.88
C SER A 157 13.88 -1.61 17.19
N THR A 158 14.02 -0.53 16.41
CA THR A 158 15.05 0.49 16.67
C THR A 158 14.61 1.52 17.70
N LEU A 159 13.36 1.44 18.18
CA LEU A 159 12.74 2.45 19.03
C LEU A 159 12.76 2.05 20.50
N GLU A 160 13.09 3.01 21.36
CA GLU A 160 12.92 2.86 22.81
C GLU A 160 11.47 3.11 23.21
N VAL A 161 10.98 2.27 24.12
CA VAL A 161 9.61 2.35 24.64
C VAL A 161 9.42 3.63 25.45
N GLY A 162 8.34 4.36 25.16
CA GLY A 162 7.95 5.59 25.84
C GLY A 162 8.66 6.85 25.36
N ARG A 163 9.76 6.71 24.59
CA ARG A 163 10.52 7.84 24.06
C ARG A 163 9.83 8.46 22.86
N ILE A 164 9.78 9.80 22.82
CA ILE A 164 9.34 10.56 21.66
C ILE A 164 10.58 10.88 20.84
N TYR A 165 10.59 10.40 19.60
CA TYR A 165 11.61 10.74 18.62
C TYR A 165 11.07 11.81 17.69
N THR A 166 11.93 12.74 17.28
CA THR A 166 11.63 13.73 16.24
C THR A 166 12.86 13.82 15.35
N TYR A 167 12.73 13.31 14.12
CA TYR A 167 13.84 13.21 13.17
C TYR A 167 13.44 13.73 11.80
N SER A 168 14.44 14.27 11.09
CA SER A 168 14.35 14.64 9.68
C SER A 168 14.95 13.53 8.82
N TYR A 169 14.15 12.95 7.93
CA TYR A 169 14.58 11.89 7.02
C TYR A 169 14.74 12.43 5.60
N PRO A 170 15.89 12.22 4.93
CA PRO A 170 16.05 12.63 3.54
C PRO A 170 15.18 11.77 2.62
N LEU A 171 14.42 12.43 1.75
CA LEU A 171 13.66 11.80 0.69
C LEU A 171 14.58 11.52 -0.49
N LEU A 172 14.81 10.25 -0.78
CA LEU A 172 15.66 9.82 -1.88
C LEU A 172 14.81 9.20 -2.97
N GLN A 173 14.95 9.70 -4.20
CA GLN A 173 14.35 9.11 -5.39
C GLN A 173 15.45 8.59 -6.32
N HIS A 174 15.29 7.35 -6.75
CA HIS A 174 16.11 6.78 -7.81
C HIS A 174 15.65 7.33 -9.16
N GLN A 175 16.54 8.03 -9.87
CA GLN A 175 16.32 8.42 -11.26
C GLN A 175 17.20 7.54 -12.17
N PRO A 176 16.64 6.85 -13.18
CA PRO A 176 17.37 5.92 -14.04
C PRO A 176 18.59 6.52 -14.75
N SER A 177 18.62 7.84 -14.96
CA SER A 177 19.66 8.54 -15.71
C SER A 177 20.71 9.27 -14.85
N LEU A 178 20.42 9.56 -13.57
CA LEU A 178 21.22 10.49 -12.75
C LEU A 178 21.53 9.95 -11.34
N GLY A 179 21.14 8.71 -11.04
CA GLY A 179 21.36 8.09 -9.74
C GLY A 179 20.37 8.57 -8.66
N LEU A 180 20.83 8.57 -7.41
CA LEU A 180 20.02 8.97 -6.25
C LEU A 180 19.95 10.48 -6.15
N LYS A 181 18.77 11.05 -6.41
CA LYS A 181 18.49 12.47 -6.20
C LYS A 181 17.82 12.69 -4.84
N LYS A 182 18.36 13.63 -4.07
CA LYS A 182 17.69 14.14 -2.85
C LYS A 182 16.52 15.01 -3.28
N MET A 183 15.32 14.60 -2.89
CA MET A 183 14.04 15.24 -3.22
C MET A 183 13.50 16.12 -2.10
N GLY A 184 14.19 16.20 -0.96
CA GLY A 184 13.83 17.00 0.21
C GLY A 184 14.05 16.23 1.50
N GLU A 185 13.48 16.72 2.59
CA GLU A 185 13.49 16.04 3.89
C GLU A 185 12.09 16.03 4.50
N ILE A 186 11.71 14.93 5.15
CA ILE A 186 10.46 14.81 5.90
C ILE A 186 10.73 14.75 7.40
N GLN A 187 10.04 15.60 8.15
CA GLN A 187 10.09 15.64 9.60
C GLN A 187 8.98 14.75 10.17
N LEU A 188 9.39 13.74 10.92
CA LEU A 188 8.52 12.76 11.54
C LEU A 188 8.75 12.78 13.05
N ALA A 189 7.66 12.75 13.79
CA ALA A 189 7.67 12.46 15.21
C ALA A 189 7.06 11.07 15.43
N PHE A 190 7.63 10.25 16.29
CA PHE A 190 7.01 8.96 16.61
C PHE A 190 7.32 8.50 18.02
N ARG A 191 6.42 7.68 18.56
CA ARG A 191 6.50 7.10 19.90
C ARG A 191 5.97 5.68 19.88
N LEU A 192 6.74 4.75 20.46
CA LEU A 192 6.30 3.39 20.72
C LEU A 192 5.86 3.26 22.18
N LYS A 193 4.65 2.76 22.43
CA LYS A 193 4.15 2.41 23.76
C LYS A 193 3.88 0.91 23.80
N LEU A 194 4.49 0.19 24.73
CA LEU A 194 4.15 -1.21 24.98
C LEU A 194 3.22 -1.30 26.19
N LEU A 195 2.21 -2.16 26.09
CA LEU A 195 1.30 -2.50 27.19
C LEU A 195 1.82 -3.70 27.98
N ILE A 196 2.68 -4.50 27.37
CA ILE A 196 3.27 -5.70 27.97
C ILE A 196 4.69 -5.43 28.48
N SER A 197 5.13 -6.22 29.46
CA SER A 197 6.52 -6.19 29.92
C SER A 197 7.47 -6.72 28.85
N LYS A 198 8.75 -6.31 28.91
CA LYS A 198 9.80 -6.87 28.04
C LYS A 198 9.94 -8.39 28.20
N PHE A 199 9.64 -8.91 29.38
CA PHE A 199 9.68 -10.36 29.65
C PHE A 199 8.55 -11.09 28.92
N ASP A 200 7.32 -10.57 28.98
CA ASP A 200 6.16 -11.13 28.28
C ASP A 200 6.34 -11.07 26.75
N LEU A 201 7.03 -10.02 26.28
CA LEU A 201 7.44 -9.92 24.89
C LEU A 201 8.39 -11.07 24.49
N LEU A 202 9.44 -11.33 25.26
CA LEU A 202 10.36 -12.45 25.00
C LEU A 202 9.63 -13.79 25.02
N HIS A 203 8.73 -13.99 25.98
CA HIS A 203 7.88 -15.17 26.06
C HIS A 203 7.02 -15.36 24.81
N THR A 204 6.55 -14.26 24.20
CA THR A 204 5.76 -14.28 22.97
C THR A 204 6.55 -14.80 21.75
N TYR A 205 7.88 -14.66 21.75
CA TYR A 205 8.77 -15.21 20.72
C TYR A 205 9.25 -16.64 21.03
N ALA A 206 9.13 -17.10 22.28
CA ALA A 206 9.43 -18.49 22.64
C ALA A 206 8.41 -19.49 22.06
N TYR A 207 7.19 -19.03 21.73
CA TYR A 207 6.20 -19.84 21.02
C TYR A 207 6.41 -19.77 19.51
N PHE A 208 6.49 -20.94 18.86
CA PHE A 208 6.71 -21.09 17.42
C PHE A 208 5.79 -20.21 16.57
N LEU A 209 6.39 -19.27 15.85
CA LEU A 209 5.76 -18.32 14.95
C LEU A 209 5.74 -18.89 13.53
N HIS A 210 4.70 -19.67 13.20
CA HIS A 210 4.03 -19.72 11.89
C HIS A 210 3.12 -20.97 11.81
N PRO A 211 2.05 -20.95 10.99
CA PRO A 211 1.30 -22.15 10.68
C PRO A 211 2.24 -23.22 10.10
N ARG A 212 2.09 -24.47 10.58
CA ARG A 212 2.98 -25.61 10.28
C ARG A 212 3.20 -25.87 8.78
N LEU A 213 2.29 -25.42 7.91
CA LEU A 213 2.31 -25.69 6.47
C LEU A 213 3.48 -25.04 5.71
N HIS A 214 3.98 -23.87 6.15
CA HIS A 214 5.17 -23.26 5.54
C HIS A 214 6.40 -24.16 5.61
N TYR A 215 6.47 -25.04 6.61
CA TYR A 215 7.61 -25.95 6.84
C TYR A 215 7.40 -27.32 6.22
N THR A 216 6.16 -27.79 6.09
CA THR A 216 5.85 -29.13 5.55
C THR A 216 5.65 -29.14 4.05
N SER A 217 5.22 -28.02 3.45
CA SER A 217 4.94 -27.94 2.01
C SER A 217 5.16 -26.51 1.50
N PRO A 218 6.41 -26.06 1.31
CA PRO A 218 6.67 -24.68 0.91
C PRO A 218 6.10 -24.38 -0.48
N LEU A 219 5.43 -23.23 -0.62
CA LEU A 219 5.01 -22.72 -1.93
C LEU A 219 6.25 -22.33 -2.75
N SER A 220 6.21 -22.60 -4.06
CA SER A 220 7.24 -22.12 -4.99
C SER A 220 7.32 -20.59 -4.99
N ARG A 221 8.53 -20.04 -5.16
CA ARG A 221 8.76 -18.59 -5.31
C ARG A 221 7.93 -17.98 -6.44
N ALA A 222 7.68 -18.73 -7.52
CA ALA A 222 6.86 -18.25 -8.63
C ALA A 222 5.38 -18.12 -8.24
N HIS A 223 4.86 -19.05 -7.42
CA HIS A 223 3.47 -19.02 -6.96
C HIS A 223 3.24 -17.88 -5.97
N THR A 224 4.18 -17.68 -5.03
CA THR A 224 4.12 -16.57 -4.06
C THR A 224 4.22 -15.21 -4.75
N ASP A 225 5.13 -15.06 -5.73
CA ASP A 225 5.22 -13.84 -6.56
C ASP A 225 3.91 -13.58 -7.33
N ASN A 226 3.28 -14.61 -7.89
CA ASN A 226 2.02 -14.45 -8.60
C ASN A 226 0.87 -14.05 -7.66
N LEU A 227 0.77 -14.71 -6.50
CA LEU A 227 -0.24 -14.41 -5.48
C LEU A 227 -0.08 -12.98 -4.93
N SER A 228 1.16 -12.55 -4.68
CA SER A 228 1.47 -11.18 -4.28
C SER A 228 1.02 -10.17 -5.35
N LYS A 229 1.30 -10.42 -6.64
CA LYS A 229 0.81 -9.56 -7.74
C LYS A 229 -0.73 -9.48 -7.78
N GLN A 230 -1.42 -10.61 -7.59
CA GLN A 230 -2.88 -10.64 -7.54
C GLN A 230 -3.42 -9.83 -6.35
N ALA A 231 -2.78 -9.94 -5.17
CA ALA A 231 -3.12 -9.16 -3.99
C ALA A 231 -2.94 -7.66 -4.25
N VAL A 232 -1.81 -7.25 -4.82
CA VAL A 232 -1.52 -5.85 -5.19
C VAL A 232 -2.59 -5.29 -6.15
N MET A 233 -2.98 -6.09 -7.17
CA MET A 233 -4.02 -5.70 -8.13
C MET A 233 -5.39 -5.52 -7.45
N LEU A 234 -5.75 -6.41 -6.54
CA LEU A 234 -7.00 -6.34 -5.79
C LEU A 234 -7.05 -5.12 -4.87
N ILE A 235 -5.96 -4.89 -4.12
CA ILE A 235 -5.77 -3.71 -3.26
C ILE A 235 -5.90 -2.42 -4.08
N SER A 236 -5.25 -2.36 -5.25
CA SER A 236 -5.33 -1.22 -6.15
C SER A 236 -6.75 -0.97 -6.66
N LYS A 237 -7.51 -2.04 -6.95
CA LYS A 237 -8.91 -1.93 -7.37
C LYS A 237 -9.82 -1.40 -6.25
N TRP A 238 -9.62 -1.85 -5.01
CA TRP A 238 -10.37 -1.35 -3.85
C TRP A 238 -10.06 0.11 -3.56
N PHE A 239 -8.79 0.49 -3.60
CA PHE A 239 -8.36 1.85 -3.30
C PHE A 239 -8.75 2.88 -4.37
N LYS A 240 -8.97 2.46 -5.62
CA LYS A 240 -9.60 3.31 -6.66
C LYS A 240 -11.02 3.74 -6.29
N GLN A 241 -11.72 2.98 -5.45
CA GLN A 241 -13.09 3.28 -5.00
C GLN A 241 -13.12 4.04 -3.66
N ALA A 242 -11.98 4.16 -2.97
CA ALA A 242 -11.90 4.86 -1.70
C ALA A 242 -11.92 6.39 -1.90
N GLU A 243 -12.40 7.12 -0.89
CA GLU A 243 -12.32 8.58 -0.84
C GLU A 243 -11.34 9.02 0.25
N PRO A 244 -10.27 9.77 -0.07
CA PRO A 244 -9.74 10.09 -1.40
C PRO A 244 -9.12 8.88 -2.13
N PRO A 245 -9.19 8.80 -3.47
CA PRO A 245 -8.76 7.63 -4.22
C PRO A 245 -7.24 7.45 -4.16
N LEU A 246 -6.83 6.25 -3.81
CA LEU A 246 -5.43 5.80 -3.86
C LEU A 246 -5.25 5.03 -5.16
N ARG A 247 -4.44 5.58 -6.07
CA ARG A 247 -4.24 5.00 -7.40
C ARG A 247 -3.25 3.84 -7.38
N GLU A 248 -3.26 3.08 -8.47
CA GLU A 248 -2.44 1.87 -8.62
C GLU A 248 -0.93 2.16 -8.56
N GLU A 249 -0.48 3.30 -9.08
CA GLU A 249 0.92 3.73 -8.96
C GLU A 249 1.36 3.91 -7.51
N VAL A 250 0.48 4.43 -6.66
CA VAL A 250 0.76 4.67 -5.24
C VAL A 250 0.91 3.34 -4.50
N VAL A 251 -0.02 2.42 -4.75
CA VAL A 251 0.01 1.06 -4.19
C VAL A 251 1.27 0.32 -4.63
N ASN A 252 1.61 0.39 -5.91
CA ASN A 252 2.83 -0.20 -6.46
C ASN A 252 4.09 0.40 -5.85
N HIS A 253 4.15 1.73 -5.67
CA HIS A 253 5.29 2.38 -5.01
C HIS A 253 5.42 2.01 -3.54
N MET A 254 4.29 1.80 -2.86
CA MET A 254 4.27 1.39 -1.45
C MET A 254 4.80 -0.04 -1.29
N LEU A 255 4.26 -0.96 -2.07
CA LEU A 255 4.54 -2.40 -1.99
C LEU A 255 5.78 -2.82 -2.81
N ALA A 256 6.43 -1.90 -3.53
CA ALA A 256 7.64 -2.19 -4.28
C ALA A 256 8.78 -2.68 -3.36
N VAL A 257 9.26 -3.89 -3.68
CA VAL A 257 10.41 -4.59 -3.09
C VAL A 257 11.70 -3.84 -3.39
N ARG A 258 12.47 -3.48 -2.35
CA ARG A 258 13.72 -2.68 -2.48
C ARG A 258 14.78 -3.44 -3.29
N ALA A 259 14.85 -4.76 -3.14
CA ALA A 259 15.78 -5.64 -3.85
C ALA A 259 15.45 -5.82 -5.35
N LYS A 260 14.17 -5.77 -5.74
CA LYS A 260 13.76 -5.97 -7.15
C LYS A 260 14.13 -4.77 -8.03
N LEU A 261 14.20 -3.57 -7.46
CA LEU A 261 14.74 -2.37 -8.12
C LEU A 261 16.21 -2.54 -8.49
N TRP A 262 17.03 -3.07 -7.58
CA TRP A 262 18.46 -3.33 -7.81
C TRP A 262 18.73 -4.56 -8.69
N SER A 263 17.83 -5.54 -8.71
CA SER A 263 17.99 -6.77 -9.50
C SER A 263 17.44 -6.67 -10.93
N MET A 264 16.42 -5.85 -11.21
CA MET A 264 15.95 -5.64 -12.59
C MET A 264 16.90 -4.77 -13.40
N GLU A 265 17.60 -3.82 -12.77
CA GLU A 265 18.58 -2.95 -13.45
C GLU A 265 19.86 -3.68 -13.87
N ARG A 266 20.17 -4.84 -13.26
CA ARG A 266 21.26 -5.71 -13.75
C ARG A 266 20.89 -6.59 -14.94
N LYS A 267 19.59 -6.86 -15.17
CA LYS A 267 19.15 -7.71 -16.29
C LYS A 267 18.88 -6.94 -17.59
N ASN A 268 18.77 -5.61 -17.53
CA ASN A 268 18.59 -4.75 -18.70
C ASN A 268 19.90 -4.12 -19.22
N ASN A 269 21.06 -4.55 -18.70
CA ASN A 269 22.40 -4.07 -19.11
C ASN A 269 23.30 -5.23 -19.59
N LEU A 270 22.72 -6.23 -20.28
CA LEU A 270 23.44 -7.23 -21.07
C LEU A 270 22.81 -7.33 -22.45
#